data_AF-A0A540NCB5-F1
#
_entry.id   AF-A0A540NCB5-F1
#
_cell.length_a   1.000
_cell.length_b   1.000
_cell.length_c   1.000
_cell.angle_alpha   90.00
_cell.angle_beta   90.00
_cell.angle_gamma   90.00
#
_symmetry.space_group_name_H-M   'P 1'
#
loop_
_entity.id
_entity.type
_entity.pdbx_description
1 polymer ?
#
loop_
_entity_poly.entity_id
_entity_poly.type
_entity_poly.pdbx_seq_one_letter_code
_entity_poly.pdbx_strand_id
1 'polypeptide(L)'
;MSRFRGMLQASLNATKKALTWNVEDLVPPTERFIFNFNSKDELKKWHLYSDSEYGGLSSASLEVPDNENGPTGIFSGNLSLDFIEGAKLKINRSGFCGMRSKKFDGYIDLDPYDTIALKVKGDGRCYISTIYTENWVNSPGQEEDNSWQAFVFVPKDNWYIAKIPLALYLPTWRGNVIDAEMEMNPSRVVGMSLSVNAEGGLPGARTGAGDFKLEIDWIKALRT
;
A
#
# COMPACT_ATOMS: atom_id res chain seq x y z
N MET A 1 -10.92 -26.82 -1.71
CA MET A 1 -12.39 -26.59 -1.72
C MET A 1 -12.83 -25.12 -1.67
N SER A 2 -12.02 -24.18 -1.15
CA SER A 2 -12.40 -22.74 -1.06
C SER A 2 -12.55 -22.02 -2.42
N ARG A 3 -11.57 -22.19 -3.32
CA ARG A 3 -11.55 -21.50 -4.64
C ARG A 3 -12.77 -21.80 -5.54
N PHE A 4 -13.31 -23.01 -5.49
CA PHE A 4 -14.50 -23.39 -6.26
C PHE A 4 -15.76 -22.69 -5.76
N ARG A 5 -15.90 -22.51 -4.45
CA ARG A 5 -17.02 -21.74 -3.86
C ARG A 5 -16.92 -20.26 -4.21
N GLY A 6 -15.71 -19.69 -4.21
CA GLY A 6 -15.47 -18.30 -4.63
C GLY A 6 -15.88 -18.04 -6.09
N MET A 7 -15.48 -18.93 -7.02
CA MET A 7 -15.88 -18.81 -8.43
C MET A 7 -17.39 -18.98 -8.65
N LEU A 8 -18.03 -19.92 -7.95
CA LEU A 8 -19.48 -20.11 -8.05
C LEU A 8 -20.24 -18.88 -7.51
N GLN A 9 -19.78 -18.32 -6.38
CA GLN A 9 -20.37 -17.11 -5.79
C GLN A 9 -20.19 -15.89 -6.71
N ALA A 10 -19.01 -15.73 -7.32
CA ALA A 10 -18.73 -14.67 -8.28
C ALA A 10 -19.63 -14.79 -9.52
N SER A 11 -19.80 -16.01 -10.06
CA SER A 11 -20.68 -16.29 -11.20
C SER A 11 -22.16 -16.01 -10.88
N LEU A 12 -22.63 -16.45 -9.71
CA LEU A 12 -24.00 -16.17 -9.24
C LEU A 12 -24.23 -14.67 -9.04
N ASN A 13 -23.27 -13.96 -8.45
CA ASN A 13 -23.35 -12.50 -8.26
C ASN A 13 -23.33 -11.75 -9.60
N ALA A 14 -22.51 -12.17 -10.55
CA ALA A 14 -22.45 -11.58 -11.89
C ALA A 14 -23.76 -11.81 -12.67
N THR A 15 -24.30 -13.03 -12.60
CA THR A 15 -25.58 -13.38 -13.25
C THR A 15 -26.75 -12.61 -12.64
N LYS A 16 -26.77 -12.48 -11.31
CA LYS A 16 -27.77 -11.69 -10.61
C LYS A 16 -27.69 -10.21 -11.01
N LYS A 17 -26.49 -9.62 -11.05
CA LYS A 17 -26.27 -8.24 -11.52
C LYS A 17 -26.70 -8.02 -12.97
N ALA A 18 -26.43 -8.98 -13.86
CA ALA A 18 -26.81 -8.88 -15.27
C ALA A 18 -28.33 -8.92 -15.48
N LEU A 19 -29.06 -9.63 -14.62
CA LEU A 19 -30.52 -9.80 -14.72
C LEU A 19 -31.32 -8.70 -14.01
N THR A 20 -30.76 -8.04 -12.99
CA THR A 20 -31.52 -7.08 -12.16
C THR A 20 -31.68 -5.69 -12.79
N TRP A 21 -30.90 -5.32 -13.82
CA TRP A 21 -31.02 -4.05 -14.55
C TRP A 21 -31.21 -2.81 -13.63
N ASN A 22 -30.62 -2.84 -12.44
CA ASN A 22 -30.62 -1.69 -11.54
C ASN A 22 -29.60 -0.69 -12.06
N VAL A 23 -30.03 0.55 -12.27
CA VAL A 23 -29.14 1.65 -12.69
C VAL A 23 -28.01 1.89 -11.68
N GLU A 24 -28.27 1.63 -10.40
CA GLU A 24 -27.28 1.66 -9.30
C GLU A 24 -26.26 0.51 -9.38
N ASP A 25 -26.59 -0.62 -10.02
CA ASP A 25 -25.64 -1.71 -10.30
C ASP A 25 -24.80 -1.44 -11.57
N LEU A 26 -25.27 -0.54 -12.45
CA LEU A 26 -24.56 -0.09 -13.66
C LEU A 26 -23.53 1.00 -13.37
N VAL A 27 -23.73 1.76 -12.30
CA VAL A 27 -22.82 2.82 -11.87
C VAL A 27 -22.12 2.37 -10.59
N PRO A 28 -20.83 1.98 -10.65
CA PRO A 28 -20.10 1.60 -9.44
C PRO A 28 -20.11 2.75 -8.42
N PRO A 29 -20.02 2.45 -7.10
CA PRO A 29 -20.05 3.49 -6.08
C PRO A 29 -18.89 4.48 -6.30
N THR A 30 -19.08 5.73 -5.87
CA THR A 30 -18.05 6.78 -6.01
C THR A 30 -16.83 6.52 -5.15
N GLU A 31 -16.96 5.68 -4.11
CA GLU A 31 -15.84 5.26 -3.27
C GLU A 31 -15.94 3.79 -2.87
N ARG A 32 -14.78 3.16 -2.64
CA ARG A 32 -14.64 1.80 -2.12
C ARG A 32 -13.59 1.76 -1.02
N PHE A 33 -13.97 1.26 0.15
CA PHE A 33 -13.00 0.96 1.21
C PHE A 33 -12.11 -0.22 0.80
N ILE A 34 -10.80 -0.02 0.96
CA ILE A 34 -9.79 -1.08 0.78
C ILE A 34 -9.31 -1.55 2.15
N PHE A 35 -8.90 -0.61 3.00
CA PHE A 35 -8.45 -0.88 4.37
C PHE A 35 -9.06 0.13 5.35
N ASN A 36 -9.36 -0.34 6.56
CA ASN A 36 -9.90 0.48 7.65
C ASN A 36 -9.20 0.13 8.96
N PHE A 37 -8.41 1.06 9.50
CA PHE A 37 -7.53 0.84 10.64
C PHE A 37 -8.22 1.10 11.99
N ASN A 38 -9.51 0.78 12.07
CA ASN A 38 -10.32 0.94 13.27
C ASN A 38 -10.31 -0.28 14.20
N SER A 39 -9.56 -1.34 13.86
CA SER A 39 -9.55 -2.57 14.65
C SER A 39 -8.21 -3.29 14.61
N LYS A 40 -7.90 -4.01 15.69
CA LYS A 40 -6.72 -4.88 15.77
C LYS A 40 -6.78 -6.06 14.79
N ASP A 41 -7.97 -6.43 14.33
CA ASP A 41 -8.15 -7.46 13.30
C ASP A 41 -7.64 -7.00 11.93
N GLU A 42 -7.75 -5.70 11.63
CA GLU A 42 -7.18 -5.14 10.41
C GLU A 42 -5.66 -5.33 10.38
N LEU A 43 -4.98 -5.15 11.53
CA LEU A 43 -3.52 -5.29 11.62
C LEU A 43 -3.03 -6.68 11.24
N LYS A 44 -3.85 -7.73 11.45
CA LYS A 44 -3.52 -9.11 11.06
C LYS A 44 -3.44 -9.28 9.55
N LYS A 45 -3.97 -8.34 8.76
CA LYS A 45 -3.85 -8.31 7.30
C LYS A 45 -2.52 -7.72 6.85
N TRP A 46 -1.69 -7.21 7.75
CA TRP A 46 -0.43 -6.54 7.42
C TRP A 46 0.78 -7.32 7.95
N HIS A 47 1.87 -7.24 7.22
CA HIS A 47 3.19 -7.72 7.60
C HIS A 47 4.16 -6.55 7.57
N LEU A 48 4.89 -6.37 8.67
CA LEU A 48 5.96 -5.40 8.77
C LEU A 48 7.23 -5.97 8.16
N TYR A 49 8.00 -5.10 7.52
CA TYR A 49 9.33 -5.42 6.99
C TYR A 49 10.24 -4.20 7.16
N SER A 50 11.55 -4.44 7.20
CA SER A 50 12.57 -3.39 7.32
C SER A 50 13.90 -3.86 6.77
N ASP A 51 14.86 -2.95 6.68
CA ASP A 51 16.24 -3.28 6.30
C ASP A 51 16.94 -4.27 7.25
N SER A 52 16.38 -4.53 8.44
CA SER A 52 16.92 -5.49 9.41
C SER A 52 16.93 -6.94 8.90
N GLU A 53 16.04 -7.28 7.97
CA GLU A 53 16.07 -8.57 7.25
C GLU A 53 17.35 -8.75 6.42
N TYR A 54 18.03 -7.65 6.12
CA TYR A 54 19.27 -7.59 5.36
C TYR A 54 20.46 -7.08 6.19
N GLY A 55 20.33 -7.04 7.51
CA GLY A 55 21.39 -6.62 8.44
C GLY A 55 21.44 -5.12 8.74
N GLY A 56 20.43 -4.34 8.33
CA GLY A 56 20.21 -2.98 8.82
C GLY A 56 19.71 -2.95 10.26
N LEU A 57 19.62 -1.74 10.83
CA LEU A 57 19.18 -1.53 12.22
C LEU A 57 17.85 -0.75 12.31
N SER A 58 17.12 -0.60 11.20
CA SER A 58 15.79 0.03 11.24
C SER A 58 14.76 -0.90 11.89
N SER A 59 13.75 -0.30 12.51
CA SER A 59 12.66 -1.01 13.19
C SER A 59 11.32 -0.38 12.86
N ALA A 60 10.27 -1.21 12.88
CA ALA A 60 8.91 -0.79 12.59
C ALA A 60 7.90 -1.48 13.51
N SER A 61 6.82 -0.77 13.83
CA SER A 61 5.66 -1.24 14.58
C SER A 61 4.37 -0.78 13.90
N LEU A 62 3.29 -1.54 14.11
CA LEU A 62 1.96 -1.21 13.65
C LEU A 62 0.96 -1.53 14.75
N GLU A 63 0.26 -0.51 15.23
CA GLU A 63 -0.61 -0.60 16.41
C GLU A 63 -1.93 0.12 16.17
N VAL A 64 -2.96 -0.26 16.91
CA VAL A 64 -4.23 0.48 17.01
C VAL A 64 -4.46 0.72 18.49
N PRO A 65 -4.15 1.93 19.01
CA PRO A 65 -4.42 2.25 20.40
C PRO A 65 -5.92 2.36 20.65
N ASP A 66 -6.30 2.09 21.90
CA ASP A 66 -7.66 2.28 22.40
C ASP A 66 -7.76 3.70 22.98
N ASN A 67 -8.02 4.70 22.14
CA ASN A 67 -8.02 6.13 22.47
C ASN A 67 -9.41 6.77 22.33
N GLU A 68 -9.66 7.85 23.09
CA GLU A 68 -10.97 8.55 23.15
C GLU A 68 -11.45 9.10 21.80
N ASN A 69 -10.52 9.39 20.89
CA ASN A 69 -10.81 9.91 19.54
C ASN A 69 -11.18 8.82 18.52
N GLY A 70 -11.33 7.58 18.96
CA GLY A 70 -11.60 6.42 18.12
C GLY A 70 -10.32 5.72 17.64
N PRO A 71 -10.41 4.42 17.32
CA PRO A 71 -9.26 3.61 16.93
C PRO A 71 -8.68 4.06 15.59
N THR A 72 -7.39 4.35 15.56
CA THR A 72 -6.63 4.69 14.33
C THR A 72 -5.34 3.87 14.27
N GLY A 73 -4.95 3.41 13.08
CA GLY A 73 -3.68 2.70 12.90
C GLY A 73 -2.49 3.65 13.08
N ILE A 74 -1.46 3.21 13.79
CA ILE A 74 -0.21 3.93 13.96
C ILE A 74 0.91 3.05 13.38
N PHE A 75 1.44 3.46 12.24
CA PHE A 75 2.66 2.90 11.66
C PHE A 75 3.85 3.75 12.09
N SER A 76 4.74 3.20 12.92
CA SER A 76 5.84 3.95 13.52
C SER A 76 7.11 3.13 13.62
N GLY A 77 8.23 3.78 13.94
CA GLY A 77 9.49 3.09 14.16
C GLY A 77 10.67 4.04 14.06
N ASN A 78 11.86 3.47 13.87
CA ASN A 78 13.11 4.21 13.74
C ASN A 78 13.85 3.77 12.48
N LEU A 79 14.28 4.74 11.67
CA LEU A 79 15.13 4.50 10.51
C LEU A 79 16.59 4.67 10.91
N SER A 80 17.41 3.66 10.67
CA SER A 80 18.85 3.71 10.88
C SER A 80 19.60 3.48 9.57
N LEU A 81 20.68 4.23 9.37
CA LEU A 81 21.61 3.99 8.26
C LEU A 81 22.71 2.98 8.65
N ASP A 82 22.75 2.59 9.92
CA ASP A 82 23.76 1.69 10.48
C ASP A 82 23.46 0.22 10.12
N PHE A 83 24.52 -0.58 10.16
CA PHE A 83 24.49 -2.01 9.86
C PHE A 83 25.08 -2.84 10.99
N ILE A 84 24.60 -4.07 11.13
CA ILE A 84 25.22 -5.06 12.00
C ILE A 84 26.64 -5.35 11.51
N GLU A 85 27.60 -5.19 12.41
CA GLU A 85 29.01 -5.46 12.14
C GLU A 85 29.19 -6.93 11.72
N GLY A 86 29.73 -7.16 10.52
CA GLY A 86 29.94 -8.51 9.97
C GLY A 86 28.78 -9.10 9.15
N ALA A 87 27.73 -8.34 8.84
CA ALA A 87 26.65 -8.80 7.97
C ALA A 87 27.16 -9.26 6.58
N LYS A 88 26.81 -10.48 6.18
CA LYS A 88 27.19 -11.07 4.88
C LYS A 88 26.40 -10.49 3.70
N LEU A 89 25.19 -10.01 3.95
CA LEU A 89 24.33 -9.37 2.96
C LEU A 89 24.53 -7.86 3.10
N LYS A 90 25.23 -7.25 2.14
CA LYS A 90 25.30 -5.79 2.02
C LYS A 90 24.23 -5.34 1.05
N ILE A 91 23.15 -4.74 1.56
CA ILE A 91 22.24 -3.96 0.73
C ILE A 91 22.90 -2.61 0.41
N ASN A 92 22.64 -2.10 -0.80
CA ASN A 92 23.21 -0.83 -1.25
C ASN A 92 22.52 0.41 -0.63
N ARG A 93 21.36 0.24 0.04
CA ARG A 93 20.58 1.31 0.65
C ARG A 93 19.95 0.83 1.96
N SER A 94 20.44 1.32 3.11
CA SER A 94 19.82 1.15 4.44
C SER A 94 18.84 2.28 4.74
N GLY A 95 18.16 2.17 5.88
CA GLY A 95 17.23 3.16 6.39
C GLY A 95 15.86 3.04 5.75
N PHE A 96 15.28 1.84 5.69
CA PHE A 96 13.89 1.68 5.22
C PHE A 96 13.05 0.77 6.11
N CYS A 97 11.78 1.14 6.22
CA CYS A 97 10.73 0.37 6.88
C CYS A 97 9.48 0.37 6.01
N GLY A 98 8.67 -0.68 6.13
CA GLY A 98 7.37 -0.72 5.46
C GLY A 98 6.41 -1.71 6.08
N MET A 99 5.16 -1.58 5.65
CA MET A 99 4.09 -2.53 5.93
C MET A 99 3.45 -2.95 4.62
N ARG A 100 3.30 -4.25 4.42
CA ARG A 100 2.70 -4.85 3.22
C ARG A 100 1.47 -5.65 3.61
N SER A 101 0.38 -5.50 2.86
CA SER A 101 -0.79 -6.33 3.07
C SER A 101 -0.49 -7.78 2.68
N LYS A 102 -1.12 -8.71 3.38
CA LYS A 102 -1.31 -10.08 2.88
C LYS A 102 -1.94 -10.01 1.49
N LYS A 103 -1.63 -11.00 0.66
CA LYS A 103 -2.32 -11.13 -0.63
C LYS A 103 -3.82 -11.22 -0.39
N PHE A 104 -4.58 -10.48 -1.18
CA PHE A 104 -6.03 -10.51 -1.13
C PHE A 104 -6.55 -11.91 -1.50
N ASP A 105 -7.70 -12.28 -0.95
CA ASP A 105 -8.42 -13.48 -1.38
C ASP A 105 -9.12 -13.17 -2.72
N GLY A 106 -8.39 -13.38 -3.82
CA GLY A 106 -8.78 -12.95 -5.15
C GLY A 106 -8.18 -11.59 -5.51
N TYR A 107 -8.98 -10.74 -6.17
CA TYR A 107 -8.55 -9.43 -6.63
C TYR A 107 -9.46 -8.32 -6.11
N ILE A 108 -8.86 -7.16 -5.85
CA ILE A 108 -9.61 -5.92 -5.75
C ILE A 108 -9.63 -5.29 -7.14
N ASP A 109 -10.84 -5.21 -7.70
CA ASP A 109 -11.08 -4.49 -8.94
C ASP A 109 -11.12 -2.97 -8.69
N LEU A 110 -10.11 -2.29 -9.22
CA LEU A 110 -9.97 -0.84 -9.22
C LEU A 110 -10.33 -0.19 -10.55
N ASP A 111 -10.67 -0.92 -11.61
CA ASP A 111 -11.03 -0.33 -12.93
C ASP A 111 -12.09 0.76 -12.83
N PRO A 112 -13.10 0.65 -11.93
CA PRO A 112 -14.10 1.71 -11.76
C PRO A 112 -13.63 3.02 -11.12
N TYR A 113 -12.39 3.09 -10.65
CA TYR A 113 -11.85 4.17 -9.84
C TYR A 113 -10.58 4.73 -10.50
N ASP A 114 -10.31 6.01 -10.30
CA ASP A 114 -9.14 6.68 -10.88
C ASP A 114 -8.12 7.11 -9.83
N THR A 115 -8.46 7.04 -8.54
CA THR A 115 -7.68 7.63 -7.46
C THR A 115 -7.64 6.72 -6.23
N ILE A 116 -6.45 6.52 -5.66
CA ILE A 116 -6.29 6.01 -4.29
C ILE A 116 -6.28 7.19 -3.32
N ALA A 117 -7.07 7.11 -2.27
CA ALA A 117 -7.11 8.10 -1.20
C ALA A 117 -6.73 7.48 0.15
N LEU A 118 -5.88 8.18 0.90
CA LEU A 118 -5.47 7.79 2.24
C LEU A 118 -5.79 8.94 3.20
N LYS A 119 -6.55 8.66 4.26
CA LYS A 119 -6.73 9.61 5.36
C LYS A 119 -5.66 9.33 6.40
N VAL A 120 -4.70 10.25 6.50
CA VAL A 120 -3.45 10.06 7.26
C VAL A 120 -3.04 11.33 7.99
N LYS A 121 -2.27 11.18 9.06
CA LYS A 121 -1.59 12.28 9.77
C LYS A 121 -0.13 11.89 9.95
N GLY A 122 0.76 12.69 9.38
CA GLY A 122 2.17 12.36 9.24
C GLY A 122 3.07 13.16 10.17
N ASP A 123 4.36 12.86 10.06
CA ASP A 123 5.48 13.47 10.77
C ASP A 123 6.31 14.42 9.87
N GLY A 124 5.80 14.73 8.68
CA GLY A 124 6.48 15.53 7.66
C GLY A 124 7.44 14.75 6.75
N ARG A 125 7.60 13.43 6.94
CA ARG A 125 8.33 12.56 6.00
C ARG A 125 7.49 12.25 4.77
N CYS A 126 8.17 11.84 3.70
CA CYS A 126 7.52 11.31 2.52
C CYS A 126 7.40 9.79 2.63
N TYR A 127 6.19 9.29 2.45
CA TYR A 127 5.91 7.85 2.38
C TYR A 127 5.78 7.43 0.92
N ILE A 128 5.81 6.12 0.69
CA ILE A 128 5.64 5.52 -0.64
C ILE A 128 4.46 4.57 -0.56
N SER A 129 3.43 4.82 -1.38
CA SER A 129 2.34 3.89 -1.59
C SER A 129 2.72 2.94 -2.72
N THR A 130 2.58 1.64 -2.50
CA THR A 130 2.76 0.63 -3.55
C THR A 130 1.46 -0.12 -3.81
N ILE A 131 1.12 -0.33 -5.08
CA ILE A 131 0.07 -1.24 -5.54
C ILE A 131 0.75 -2.46 -6.17
N TYR A 132 0.30 -3.66 -5.79
CA TYR A 132 0.75 -4.91 -6.41
C TYR A 132 -0.38 -5.45 -7.30
N THR A 133 -0.07 -5.72 -8.56
CA THR A 133 -1.03 -6.29 -9.53
C THR A 133 -0.56 -7.66 -10.00
N GLU A 134 -1.49 -8.59 -10.19
CA GLU A 134 -1.19 -9.85 -10.88
C GLU A 134 -1.03 -9.60 -12.38
N ASN A 135 -0.06 -10.28 -12.97
CA ASN A 135 0.31 -10.11 -14.37
C ASN A 135 -0.28 -11.17 -15.29
N TRP A 136 -0.53 -10.77 -16.54
CA TRP A 136 -0.58 -11.70 -17.69
C TRP A 136 0.80 -11.87 -18.35
N VAL A 137 1.67 -10.86 -18.25
CA VAL A 137 3.07 -10.86 -18.70
C VAL A 137 3.92 -10.27 -17.58
N ASN A 138 4.85 -11.05 -17.04
CA ASN A 138 5.77 -10.58 -16.00
C ASN A 138 6.86 -9.71 -16.63
N SER A 139 7.40 -8.77 -15.85
CA SER A 139 8.68 -8.14 -16.18
C SER A 139 9.72 -9.24 -16.52
N PRO A 140 10.59 -9.04 -17.54
CA PRO A 140 11.49 -10.10 -18.00
C PRO A 140 12.26 -10.77 -16.85
N GLY A 141 12.08 -12.08 -16.67
CA GLY A 141 12.77 -12.88 -15.66
C GLY A 141 12.17 -12.88 -14.24
N GLN A 142 10.86 -12.69 -14.07
CA GLN A 142 10.21 -12.58 -12.75
C GLN A 142 9.04 -13.57 -12.56
N GLU A 143 8.94 -14.15 -11.35
CA GLU A 143 7.75 -14.85 -10.82
C GLU A 143 6.92 -13.96 -9.86
N GLU A 144 7.38 -12.74 -9.56
CA GLU A 144 6.77 -11.82 -8.59
C GLU A 144 5.67 -10.93 -9.22
N ASP A 145 4.77 -10.41 -8.37
CA ASP A 145 3.70 -9.48 -8.78
C ASP A 145 4.30 -8.13 -9.23
N ASN A 146 3.73 -7.47 -10.24
CA ASN A 146 4.19 -6.13 -10.65
C ASN A 146 3.91 -5.11 -9.54
N SER A 147 4.91 -4.29 -9.20
CA SER A 147 4.78 -3.21 -8.23
C SER A 147 4.74 -1.84 -8.88
N TRP A 148 3.79 -1.04 -8.45
CA TRP A 148 3.58 0.32 -8.90
C TRP A 148 3.69 1.27 -7.71
N GLN A 149 4.53 2.30 -7.80
CA GLN A 149 4.84 3.16 -6.67
C GLN A 149 4.52 4.63 -6.93
N ALA A 150 4.01 5.30 -5.90
CA ALA A 150 3.78 6.73 -5.88
C ALA A 150 4.19 7.32 -4.52
N PHE A 151 4.68 8.56 -4.53
CA PHE A 151 5.02 9.29 -3.32
C PHE A 151 3.78 9.85 -2.62
N VAL A 152 3.79 9.80 -1.30
CA VAL A 152 2.76 10.34 -0.41
C VAL A 152 3.43 11.34 0.53
N PHE A 153 3.31 12.62 0.22
CA PHE A 153 3.72 13.68 1.14
C PHE A 153 2.60 13.94 2.14
N VAL A 154 2.91 13.78 3.43
CA VAL A 154 1.95 14.00 4.51
C VAL A 154 2.47 15.11 5.41
N PRO A 155 1.84 16.29 5.41
CA PRO A 155 2.21 17.39 6.29
C PRO A 155 2.17 16.97 7.76
N LYS A 156 3.03 17.59 8.56
CA LYS A 156 3.12 17.33 9.99
C LYS A 156 1.85 17.81 10.72
N ASP A 157 1.48 17.08 11.77
CA ASP A 157 0.55 17.49 12.84
C ASP A 157 -0.94 17.66 12.45
N ASN A 158 -1.32 17.46 11.19
CA ASN A 158 -2.71 17.56 10.73
C ASN A 158 -3.17 16.33 9.94
N TRP A 159 -4.45 15.97 10.11
CA TRP A 159 -5.09 14.98 9.26
C TRP A 159 -5.24 15.52 7.84
N TYR A 160 -4.87 14.69 6.87
CA TYR A 160 -4.93 14.99 5.45
C TYR A 160 -5.51 13.82 4.68
N ILE A 161 -6.23 14.13 3.61
CA ILE A 161 -6.67 13.11 2.64
C ILE A 161 -5.73 13.23 1.44
N ALA A 162 -4.69 12.40 1.43
CA ALA A 162 -3.78 12.30 0.30
C ALA A 162 -4.49 11.55 -0.83
N LYS A 163 -4.66 12.21 -1.99
CA LYS A 163 -5.26 11.64 -3.20
C LYS A 163 -4.17 11.42 -4.23
N ILE A 164 -4.07 10.20 -4.72
CA ILE A 164 -3.05 9.75 -5.66
C ILE A 164 -3.78 9.15 -6.87
N PRO A 165 -3.84 9.87 -8.00
CA PRO A 165 -4.34 9.30 -9.24
C PRO A 165 -3.57 8.04 -9.61
N LEU A 166 -4.26 7.00 -10.07
CA LEU A 166 -3.63 5.74 -10.50
C LEU A 166 -2.60 5.98 -11.60
N ALA A 167 -2.83 6.97 -12.46
CA ALA A 167 -1.90 7.38 -13.52
C ALA A 167 -0.55 7.94 -13.01
N LEU A 168 -0.43 8.31 -11.73
CA LEU A 168 0.84 8.76 -11.13
C LEU A 168 1.66 7.62 -10.51
N TYR A 169 1.13 6.40 -10.47
CA TYR A 169 1.87 5.25 -10.01
C TYR A 169 2.81 4.74 -11.11
N LEU A 170 4.11 4.73 -10.83
CA LEU A 170 5.14 4.32 -11.78
C LEU A 170 5.50 2.85 -11.58
N PRO A 171 5.77 2.08 -12.66
CA PRO A 171 6.24 0.70 -12.54
C PRO A 171 7.63 0.71 -11.90
N THR A 172 7.81 -0.11 -10.87
CA THR A 172 9.06 -0.17 -10.11
C THR A 172 9.50 -1.60 -9.86
N TRP A 173 10.81 -1.77 -9.72
CA TRP A 173 11.46 -3.01 -9.29
C TRP A 173 12.61 -2.67 -8.33
N ARG A 174 12.53 -3.18 -7.09
CA ARG A 174 13.60 -3.12 -6.09
C ARG A 174 13.95 -1.67 -5.74
N GLY A 175 12.92 -0.81 -5.77
CA GLY A 175 13.02 0.63 -5.55
C GLY A 175 13.56 1.43 -6.74
N ASN A 176 13.68 0.83 -7.93
CA ASN A 176 14.04 1.52 -9.17
C ASN A 176 12.83 1.62 -10.09
N VAL A 177 12.65 2.76 -10.75
CA VAL A 177 11.65 2.92 -11.80
C VAL A 177 12.07 2.08 -13.00
N ILE A 178 11.12 1.33 -13.57
CA ILE A 178 11.35 0.58 -14.80
C ILE A 178 11.18 1.55 -15.96
N ASP A 179 12.24 1.70 -16.76
CA ASP A 179 12.22 2.51 -17.98
C ASP A 179 11.66 1.68 -19.15
N ALA A 180 10.38 1.35 -19.06
CA ALA A 180 9.63 0.66 -20.10
C ALA A 180 8.15 1.04 -20.03
N GLU A 181 7.49 1.07 -21.18
CA GLU A 181 6.04 1.21 -21.25
C GLU A 181 5.38 -0.03 -20.64
N MET A 182 4.81 0.14 -19.47
CA MET A 182 4.04 -0.86 -18.77
C MET A 182 2.71 -0.24 -18.35
N GLU A 183 1.63 -0.99 -18.49
CA GLU A 183 0.31 -0.60 -18.01
C GLU A 183 -0.06 -1.36 -16.74
N MET A 184 -0.58 -0.64 -15.75
CA MET A 184 -1.15 -1.24 -14.55
C MET A 184 -2.42 -1.98 -14.94
N ASN A 185 -2.63 -3.18 -14.38
CA ASN A 185 -3.91 -3.87 -14.47
C ASN A 185 -4.76 -3.58 -13.22
N PRO A 186 -5.65 -2.57 -13.24
CA PRO A 186 -6.36 -2.12 -12.04
C PRO A 186 -7.42 -3.15 -11.61
N SER A 187 -7.93 -3.97 -12.52
CA SER A 187 -8.87 -5.06 -12.21
C SER A 187 -8.27 -6.21 -11.38
N ARG A 188 -6.94 -6.34 -11.35
CA ARG A 188 -6.21 -7.46 -10.72
C ARG A 188 -5.26 -7.04 -9.61
N VAL A 189 -5.68 -6.10 -8.76
CA VAL A 189 -4.88 -5.75 -7.57
C VAL A 189 -4.88 -6.90 -6.56
N VAL A 190 -3.69 -7.33 -6.16
CA VAL A 190 -3.47 -8.45 -5.22
C VAL A 190 -2.97 -8.00 -3.84
N GLY A 191 -2.52 -6.75 -3.70
CA GLY A 191 -2.09 -6.21 -2.42
C GLY A 191 -1.65 -4.76 -2.52
N MET A 192 -1.37 -4.15 -1.37
CA MET A 192 -0.82 -2.81 -1.27
C MET A 192 0.25 -2.74 -0.17
N SER A 193 1.11 -1.72 -0.22
CA SER A 193 2.04 -1.42 0.88
C SER A 193 2.19 0.08 1.10
N LEU A 194 2.65 0.42 2.30
CA LEU A 194 3.16 1.73 2.66
C LEU A 194 4.57 1.57 3.20
N SER A 195 5.51 2.35 2.68
CA SER A 195 6.90 2.33 3.13
C SER A 195 7.47 3.73 3.30
N VAL A 196 8.57 3.82 4.01
CA VAL A 196 9.32 5.04 4.27
C VAL A 196 10.80 4.71 4.23
N ASN A 197 11.61 5.65 3.74
CA ASN A 197 13.05 5.52 3.74
C ASN A 197 13.72 6.82 4.22
N ALA A 198 15.00 6.71 4.58
CA ALA A 198 15.78 7.83 5.10
C ALA A 198 16.23 8.78 3.97
N GLU A 199 16.52 8.27 2.78
CA GLU A 199 17.18 9.03 1.71
C GLU A 199 16.25 9.55 0.61
N GLY A 200 14.93 9.38 0.74
CA GLY A 200 13.96 9.71 -0.30
C GLY A 200 12.88 10.71 0.14
N GLY A 201 12.29 11.37 -0.84
CA GLY A 201 11.13 12.24 -0.65
C GLY A 201 11.06 13.40 -1.63
N LEU A 202 9.91 14.05 -1.65
CA LEU A 202 9.72 15.29 -2.40
C LEU A 202 10.46 16.46 -1.72
N PRO A 203 10.84 17.51 -2.47
CA PRO A 203 11.43 18.72 -1.88
C PRO A 203 10.56 19.27 -0.74
N GLY A 204 11.18 19.52 0.42
CA GLY A 204 10.49 19.98 1.62
C GLY A 204 10.02 18.89 2.58
N ALA A 205 10.16 17.61 2.23
CA ALA A 205 9.95 16.51 3.15
C ALA A 205 11.12 16.36 4.14
N ARG A 206 10.82 15.91 5.35
CA ARG A 206 11.84 15.48 6.32
C ARG A 206 12.55 14.23 5.80
N THR A 207 13.88 14.26 5.77
CA THR A 207 14.75 13.16 5.37
C THR A 207 15.76 12.81 6.47
N GLY A 208 16.52 11.74 6.27
CA GLY A 208 17.54 11.23 7.20
C GLY A 208 17.02 10.18 8.18
N ALA A 209 17.97 9.63 8.96
CA ALA A 209 17.72 8.68 10.03
C ALA A 209 16.82 9.27 11.15
N GLY A 210 16.36 8.40 12.04
CA GLY A 210 15.55 8.73 13.21
C GLY A 210 14.09 8.31 13.09
N ASP A 211 13.30 8.75 14.05
CA ASP A 211 11.94 8.25 14.21
C ASP A 211 11.02 8.66 13.06
N PHE A 212 10.06 7.77 12.78
CA PHE A 212 8.93 8.05 11.92
C PHE A 212 7.60 7.67 12.59
N LYS A 213 6.54 8.39 12.24
CA LYS A 213 5.17 8.10 12.68
C LYS A 213 4.15 8.55 11.65
N LEU A 214 3.31 7.61 11.23
CA LEU A 214 2.16 7.82 10.36
C LEU A 214 0.92 7.27 11.05
N GLU A 215 -0.03 8.14 11.37
CA GLU A 215 -1.37 7.73 11.80
C GLU A 215 -2.24 7.57 10.54
N ILE A 216 -3.01 6.50 10.47
CA ILE A 216 -3.79 6.12 9.30
C ILE A 216 -5.19 5.73 9.77
N ASP A 217 -6.20 6.34 9.17
CA ASP A 217 -7.61 6.02 9.43
C ASP A 217 -8.10 4.98 8.42
N TRP A 218 -8.00 5.29 7.13
CA TRP A 218 -8.45 4.41 6.05
C TRP A 218 -7.68 4.60 4.76
N ILE A 219 -7.82 3.61 3.87
CA ILE A 219 -7.41 3.64 2.48
C ILE A 219 -8.63 3.30 1.61
N LYS A 220 -8.94 4.15 0.64
CA LYS A 220 -10.08 4.02 -0.28
C LYS A 220 -9.63 4.13 -1.74
N ALA A 221 -10.42 3.55 -2.64
CA ALA A 221 -10.45 3.95 -4.04
C ALA A 221 -11.59 4.96 -4.26
N LEU A 222 -11.34 6.01 -5.04
CA LEU A 222 -12.30 7.05 -5.38
C LEU A 222 -12.44 7.14 -6.91
N ARG A 223 -13.66 7.41 -7.35
CA ARG A 223 -13.97 7.84 -8.71
C ARG A 223 -14.21 9.34 -8.66
N THR A 224 -13.33 10.13 -9.28
CA THR A 224 -13.33 11.60 -9.20
C THR A 224 -13.79 12.27 -10.47
#